data_AF-A0A8J7T5E6-F1
#
_entry.id   AF-A0A8J7T5E6-F1
#
_cell.length_a   1.000
_cell.length_b   1.000
_cell.length_c   1.000
_cell.angle_alpha   90.00
_cell.angle_beta   90.00
_cell.angle_gamma   90.00
#
_symmetry.space_group_name_H-M   'P 1'
#
loop_
_entity.id
_entity.type
_entity.pdbx_description
1 polymer ?
#
loop_
_entity_poly.entity_id
_entity_poly.type
_entity_poly.pdbx_seq_one_letter_code
_entity_poly.pdbx_strand_id
1 'polypeptide(L)'
;MKFARNTLIGSGLIVVAVILALLINSIGGRIMELNNAECDCGADEVGGFCPHSVNTLPIEIYLGYTVSAVLAIAGAYLIFSDFRSSKLKSESADNWRKVISSLNGEEKRIYELLASSDGVMFQSDLVEKSEMPKVKVSRILDRLEARNLLERRRRGMSNAVVLKNK
;
A
#
# COMPACT_ATOMS: atom_id res chain seq x y z
N MET A 1 -13.66 2.20 0.83
CA MET A 1 -13.33 3.14 1.92
C MET A 1 -11.93 2.97 2.54
N LYS A 2 -11.32 1.77 2.60
CA LYS A 2 -9.98 1.60 3.23
C LYS A 2 -8.86 2.42 2.53
N PHE A 3 -8.92 2.56 1.21
CA PHE A 3 -7.93 3.27 0.39
C PHE A 3 -7.78 4.77 0.76
N ALA A 4 -8.89 5.51 0.80
CA ALA A 4 -8.85 6.94 1.16
C ALA A 4 -8.34 7.19 2.59
N ARG A 5 -8.51 6.20 3.48
CA ARG A 5 -8.13 6.31 4.89
C ARG A 5 -6.62 6.20 5.09
N ASN A 6 -5.96 5.27 4.41
CA ASN A 6 -4.51 5.11 4.54
C ASN A 6 -3.75 6.27 3.88
N THR A 7 -4.22 6.76 2.73
CA THR A 7 -3.63 7.96 2.11
C THR A 7 -3.81 9.21 2.97
N LEU A 8 -4.97 9.35 3.64
CA LEU A 8 -5.22 10.45 4.59
C LEU A 8 -4.30 10.36 5.82
N ILE A 9 -4.16 9.16 6.40
CA ILE A 9 -3.26 8.91 7.53
C ILE A 9 -1.80 9.17 7.12
N GLY A 10 -1.39 8.68 5.95
CA GLY A 10 -0.03 8.89 5.42
C GLY A 10 0.28 10.37 5.17
N SER A 11 -0.65 11.12 4.58
CA SER A 11 -0.48 12.58 4.42
C SER A 11 -0.42 13.30 5.77
N GLY A 12 -1.22 12.87 6.75
CA GLY A 12 -1.19 13.42 8.11
C GLY A 12 0.16 13.20 8.80
N LEU A 13 0.74 12.00 8.68
CA LEU A 13 2.06 11.68 9.22
C LEU A 13 3.17 12.54 8.62
N ILE A 14 3.13 12.77 7.31
CA ILE A 14 4.10 13.65 6.64
C ILE A 14 3.96 15.09 7.12
N VAL A 15 2.73 15.60 7.25
CA VAL A 15 2.48 16.95 7.77
C VAL A 15 3.02 17.09 9.20
N VAL A 16 2.76 16.11 10.07
CA VAL A 16 3.30 16.09 11.44
C VAL A 16 4.82 16.07 11.45
N ALA A 17 5.46 15.24 10.60
CA ALA A 17 6.92 15.20 10.49
C ALA A 17 7.53 16.54 10.05
N VAL A 18 6.90 17.23 9.09
CA VAL A 18 7.30 18.56 8.61
C VAL A 18 7.15 19.61 9.71
N ILE A 19 6.03 19.62 10.43
CA ILE A 19 5.81 20.54 11.56
C ILE A 19 6.89 20.32 12.63
N LEU A 20 7.19 19.06 12.98
CA LEU A 20 8.25 18.73 13.93
C LEU A 20 9.63 19.23 13.46
N ALA A 21 9.96 19.05 12.18
CA ALA A 21 11.23 19.55 11.62
C ALA A 21 11.33 21.09 11.65
N LEU A 22 10.23 21.81 11.41
CA LEU A 22 10.18 23.27 11.53
C LEU A 22 10.35 23.73 12.98
N LEU A 23 9.71 23.05 13.93
CA LEU A 23 9.88 23.33 15.36
C LEU A 23 11.32 23.10 15.81
N ILE A 24 11.95 22.01 15.39
CA ILE A 24 13.36 21.72 15.69
C ILE A 24 14.28 22.84 15.16
N ASN A 25 14.07 23.31 13.93
CA ASN A 25 14.85 24.43 13.39
C ASN A 25 14.62 25.74 14.15
N SER A 26 13.38 26.06 14.51
CA SER A 26 13.05 27.26 15.26
C SER A 26 13.68 27.24 16.66
N ILE A 27 13.65 26.10 17.34
CA ILE A 27 14.21 25.95 18.69
C ILE A 27 15.74 25.95 18.63
N GLY A 28 16.33 25.24 17.67
CA GLY A 28 17.79 25.22 17.45
C GLY A 28 18.36 26.61 17.19
N GLY A 29 17.67 27.44 16.39
CA GLY A 29 18.07 28.83 16.16
C GLY A 29 18.08 29.68 17.43
N ARG A 30 17.04 29.54 18.27
CA ARG A 30 16.95 30.28 19.55
C ARG A 30 17.95 29.84 20.60
N ILE A 31 18.25 28.55 20.67
CA ILE A 31 19.30 28.01 21.56
C ILE A 31 20.66 28.62 21.21
N MET A 32 20.98 28.72 19.91
CA MET A 32 22.26 29.29 19.46
C MET A 32 22.35 30.80 19.73
N GLU A 33 21.22 31.51 19.68
CA GLU A 33 21.14 32.92 20.07
C GLU A 33 21.35 33.12 21.58
N LEU A 34 20.73 32.30 22.44
CA LEU A 34 20.93 32.33 23.89
C LEU A 34 22.38 31.99 24.30
N ASN A 35 22.99 31.00 23.66
CA ASN A 35 24.40 30.66 23.90
C ASN A 35 25.37 31.80 23.52
N ASN A 36 24.98 32.66 22.57
CA ASN A 36 25.79 33.81 22.16
C ASN A 36 25.48 35.09 22.94
N ALA A 37 24.34 35.16 23.65
CA ALA A 37 23.85 36.39 24.27
C ALA A 37 24.30 36.60 25.73
N GLU A 38 25.00 35.66 26.35
CA GLU A 38 25.49 35.80 27.74
C GLU A 38 26.98 35.46 27.83
N CYS A 39 27.83 36.44 27.51
CA CYS A 39 29.22 36.48 27.96
C CYS A 39 29.71 37.93 28.02
N ASP A 40 29.44 38.61 29.14
CA ASP A 40 30.33 39.63 29.69
C ASP A 40 30.97 39.03 30.94
N CYS A 41 31.98 38.17 30.74
CA CYS A 41 32.85 37.78 31.83
C CYS A 41 33.86 38.91 32.03
N GLY A 42 33.53 39.82 32.94
CA GLY A 42 34.48 40.79 33.46
C GLY A 42 35.75 40.05 33.92
N ALA A 43 36.89 40.51 33.43
CA ALA A 43 38.18 40.09 33.92
C ALA A 43 38.30 40.46 35.40
N ASP A 44 38.08 39.49 36.29
CA ASP A 44 38.69 39.52 37.61
C ASP A 44 38.97 38.10 38.07
N GLU A 45 40.16 37.97 38.64
CA GLU A 45 40.81 36.72 38.98
C GLU A 45 40.03 35.91 40.04
N VAL A 46 40.36 34.61 40.13
CA VAL A 46 39.91 33.59 41.09
C VAL A 46 38.84 32.62 40.54
N GLY A 47 39.33 31.58 39.85
CA GLY A 47 38.85 30.19 40.03
C GLY A 47 37.40 29.85 39.68
N GLY A 48 36.69 30.68 38.91
CA GLY A 48 35.31 30.42 38.51
C GLY A 48 35.21 29.34 37.44
N PHE A 49 34.77 28.13 37.81
CA PHE A 49 34.37 27.11 36.85
C PHE A 49 33.09 27.55 36.14
N CYS A 50 33.19 28.09 34.92
CA CYS A 50 32.03 28.46 34.12
C CYS A 50 31.34 27.21 33.56
N PRO A 51 30.08 26.89 33.95
CA PRO A 51 29.40 25.67 33.52
C PRO A 51 28.87 25.73 32.07
N HIS A 52 28.99 26.87 31.39
CA HIS A 52 28.37 27.11 30.08
C HIS A 52 29.09 26.45 28.88
N SER A 53 30.14 25.65 29.12
CA SER A 53 30.90 24.98 28.05
C SER A 53 30.40 23.57 27.72
N VAL A 54 29.41 23.05 28.44
CA VAL A 54 28.87 21.73 28.10
C VAL A 54 27.83 21.87 26.99
N ASN A 55 28.31 21.72 25.76
CA ASN A 55 27.54 21.46 24.53
C ASN A 55 26.68 20.18 24.70
N THR A 56 25.62 20.24 25.50
CA THR A 56 24.73 19.10 25.79
C THR A 56 23.60 18.94 24.77
N LEU A 57 23.52 19.80 23.77
CA LEU A 57 22.40 19.89 22.82
C LEU A 57 22.60 19.27 21.41
N PRO A 58 23.78 18.77 20.98
CA PRO A 58 23.90 18.26 19.61
C PRO A 58 23.15 16.94 19.41
N ILE A 59 23.10 16.08 20.45
CA ILE A 59 22.48 14.76 20.32
C ILE A 59 20.95 14.82 20.34
N GLU A 60 20.36 15.74 21.11
CA GLU A 60 18.90 15.94 21.18
C GLU A 60 18.32 16.40 19.82
N ILE A 61 19.02 17.30 19.13
CA ILE A 61 18.64 17.75 17.78
C ILE A 61 18.74 16.60 16.78
N TYR A 62 19.81 15.79 16.85
CA TYR A 62 19.97 14.63 15.98
C TYR A 62 18.88 13.59 16.22
N LEU A 63 18.53 13.30 17.48
CA LEU A 63 17.42 12.43 17.85
C LEU A 63 16.09 12.95 17.27
N GLY A 64 15.82 14.25 17.39
CA GLY A 64 14.61 14.87 16.81
C GLY A 64 14.52 14.68 15.29
N TYR A 65 15.63 14.90 14.56
CA TYR A 65 15.68 14.66 13.12
C TYR A 65 15.49 13.19 12.76
N THR A 66 16.06 12.26 13.54
CA THR A 66 15.86 10.82 13.28
C THR A 66 14.40 10.42 13.44
N VAL A 67 13.69 10.91 14.47
CA VAL A 67 12.26 10.63 14.67
C VAL A 67 11.42 11.21 13.54
N SER A 68 11.69 12.47 13.14
CA SER A 68 10.99 13.10 12.01
C SER A 68 11.21 12.33 10.70
N ALA A 69 12.44 11.89 10.43
CA ALA A 69 12.76 11.10 9.25
C ALA A 69 12.02 9.74 9.23
N VAL A 70 11.99 9.03 10.37
CA VAL A 70 11.26 7.75 10.48
C VAL A 70 9.76 7.95 10.23
N LEU A 71 9.16 8.99 10.79
CA LEU A 71 7.74 9.32 10.56
C LEU A 71 7.46 9.67 9.10
N ALA A 72 8.33 10.44 8.46
CA ALA A 72 8.21 10.78 7.04
C ALA A 72 8.31 9.53 6.15
N ILE A 73 9.26 8.63 6.44
CA ILE A 73 9.43 7.36 5.71
C ILE A 73 8.20 6.47 5.90
N ALA A 74 7.69 6.34 7.13
CA ALA A 74 6.50 5.55 7.42
C ALA A 74 5.25 6.12 6.71
N GLY A 75 5.09 7.45 6.73
CA GLY A 75 4.02 8.15 6.02
C GLY A 75 4.10 7.93 4.50
N ALA A 76 5.29 8.09 3.91
CA ALA A 76 5.53 7.85 2.49
C ALA A 76 5.27 6.38 2.09
N TYR A 77 5.70 5.44 2.93
CA TYR A 77 5.46 4.01 2.71
C TYR A 77 3.97 3.67 2.66
N LEU A 78 3.17 4.21 3.59
CA LEU A 78 1.72 3.98 3.60
C LEU A 78 1.07 4.50 2.32
N ILE A 79 1.39 5.72 1.90
CA ILE A 79 0.87 6.31 0.64
C ILE A 79 1.26 5.45 -0.56
N PHE A 80 2.51 5.01 -0.63
CA PHE A 80 3.02 4.23 -1.75
C PHE A 80 2.40 2.82 -1.82
N SER A 81 2.22 2.17 -0.67
CA SER A 81 1.61 0.83 -0.59
C SER A 81 0.16 0.84 -1.10
N ASP A 82 -0.58 1.89 -0.75
CA ASP A 82 -1.94 2.09 -1.24
C ASP A 82 -1.95 2.36 -2.74
N PHE A 83 -1.08 3.25 -3.23
CA PHE A 83 -0.95 3.54 -4.67
C PHE A 83 -0.61 2.27 -5.48
N ARG A 84 0.24 1.39 -4.95
CA ARG A 84 0.53 0.10 -5.57
C ARG A 84 -0.71 -0.81 -5.60
N SER A 85 -1.46 -0.85 -4.51
CA SER A 85 -2.70 -1.64 -4.40
C SER A 85 -3.77 -1.16 -5.40
N SER A 86 -3.95 0.15 -5.55
CA SER A 86 -4.91 0.70 -6.52
C SER A 86 -4.51 0.45 -7.96
N LYS A 87 -3.21 0.58 -8.28
CA LYS A 87 -2.70 0.27 -9.62
C LYS A 87 -2.91 -1.20 -9.99
N LEU A 88 -2.59 -2.12 -9.08
CA LEU A 88 -2.83 -3.55 -9.28
C LEU A 88 -4.32 -3.86 -9.50
N LYS A 89 -5.20 -3.27 -8.68
CA LYS A 89 -6.65 -3.44 -8.84
C LYS A 89 -7.16 -2.85 -10.15
N SER A 90 -6.61 -1.72 -10.59
CA SER A 90 -6.97 -1.07 -11.85
C SER A 90 -6.53 -1.87 -13.07
N GLU A 91 -5.31 -2.40 -13.08
CA GLU A 91 -4.81 -3.25 -14.17
C GLU A 91 -5.60 -4.55 -14.27
N SER A 92 -5.90 -5.20 -13.14
CA SER A 92 -6.76 -6.40 -13.12
C SER A 92 -8.19 -6.09 -13.60
N ALA A 93 -8.78 -4.95 -13.18
CA ALA A 93 -10.11 -4.53 -13.62
C ALA A 93 -10.18 -4.14 -15.11
N ASP A 94 -9.13 -3.54 -15.67
CA ASP A 94 -9.07 -3.20 -17.11
C ASP A 94 -8.91 -4.44 -17.98
N ASN A 95 -8.04 -5.37 -17.57
CA ASN A 95 -7.92 -6.68 -18.21
C ASN A 95 -9.23 -7.47 -18.13
N TRP A 96 -9.90 -7.46 -16.98
CA TRP A 96 -11.22 -8.09 -16.82
C TRP A 96 -12.25 -7.52 -17.80
N ARG A 97 -12.30 -6.19 -17.96
CA ARG A 97 -13.21 -5.51 -18.91
C ARG A 97 -12.93 -5.90 -20.36
N LYS A 98 -11.66 -5.95 -20.76
CA LYS A 98 -11.23 -6.40 -22.11
C LYS A 98 -11.59 -7.85 -22.38
N VAL A 99 -11.39 -8.72 -21.39
CA VAL A 99 -11.76 -10.14 -21.50
C VAL A 99 -13.27 -10.25 -21.69
N ILE A 100 -14.09 -9.67 -20.79
CA ILE A 100 -15.55 -9.72 -20.88
C ILE A 100 -16.07 -9.20 -22.21
N SER A 101 -15.51 -8.11 -22.74
CA SER A 101 -15.98 -7.54 -24.02
C SER A 101 -15.70 -8.46 -25.22
N SER A 102 -14.78 -9.41 -25.10
CA SER A 102 -14.44 -10.38 -26.14
C SER A 102 -15.23 -11.69 -26.06
N LEU A 103 -15.99 -11.90 -24.99
CA LEU A 103 -16.77 -13.12 -24.73
C LEU A 103 -18.20 -12.97 -25.25
N ASN A 104 -18.75 -14.04 -25.81
CA ASN A 104 -20.16 -14.12 -26.17
C ASN A 104 -21.05 -14.20 -24.92
N GLY A 105 -22.34 -13.84 -25.01
CA GLY A 105 -23.25 -13.74 -23.86
C GLY A 105 -23.31 -14.98 -22.95
N GLU A 106 -23.20 -16.19 -23.52
CA GLU A 106 -23.16 -17.45 -22.76
C GLU A 106 -21.80 -17.71 -22.10
N GLU A 107 -20.71 -17.33 -22.77
CA GLU A 107 -19.35 -17.44 -22.24
C GLU A 107 -19.17 -16.48 -21.06
N LYS A 108 -19.70 -15.26 -21.20
CA LYS A 108 -19.71 -14.24 -20.14
C LYS A 108 -20.42 -14.76 -18.89
N ARG A 109 -21.57 -15.42 -19.04
CA ARG A 109 -22.34 -15.96 -17.90
C ARG A 109 -21.54 -17.02 -17.12
N ILE A 110 -20.87 -17.94 -17.82
CA ILE A 110 -20.00 -18.96 -17.18
C ILE A 110 -18.79 -18.31 -16.50
N TYR A 111 -18.17 -17.34 -17.17
CA TYR A 111 -17.00 -16.64 -16.66
C TYR A 111 -17.32 -15.80 -15.40
N GLU A 112 -18.46 -15.11 -15.37
CA GLU A 112 -18.96 -14.38 -14.20
C GLU A 112 -19.33 -15.31 -13.02
N LEU A 113 -19.94 -16.46 -13.30
CA LEU A 113 -20.24 -17.49 -12.30
C LEU A 113 -18.97 -17.99 -11.60
N LEU A 114 -17.91 -18.21 -12.38
CA LEU A 114 -16.62 -18.66 -11.88
C LEU A 114 -15.89 -17.57 -11.08
N ALA A 115 -15.93 -16.32 -11.56
CA ALA A 115 -15.36 -15.18 -10.84
C ALA A 115 -16.10 -14.85 -9.54
N SER A 116 -17.41 -15.09 -9.49
CA SER A 116 -18.22 -14.93 -8.27
C SER A 116 -17.92 -15.98 -7.20
N SER A 117 -17.21 -17.06 -7.55
CA SER A 117 -16.90 -18.19 -6.67
C SER A 117 -15.40 -18.30 -6.38
N ASP A 118 -14.76 -17.16 -6.08
CA ASP A 118 -13.32 -17.04 -5.78
C ASP A 118 -12.35 -17.52 -6.89
N GLY A 119 -12.87 -17.77 -8.09
CA GLY A 119 -12.10 -18.20 -9.24
C GLY A 119 -11.86 -19.70 -9.33
N VAL A 120 -12.51 -20.51 -8.48
CA VAL A 120 -12.42 -21.98 -8.51
C VAL A 120 -13.81 -22.59 -8.34
N MET A 121 -14.23 -23.44 -9.28
CA MET A 121 -15.51 -24.15 -9.18
C MET A 121 -15.42 -25.51 -9.86
N PHE A 122 -16.16 -26.50 -9.36
CA PHE A 122 -16.28 -27.77 -10.08
C PHE A 122 -17.12 -27.62 -11.35
N GLN A 123 -16.77 -28.40 -12.38
CA GLN A 123 -17.52 -28.42 -13.63
C GLN A 123 -18.99 -28.84 -13.42
N SER A 124 -19.26 -29.74 -12.45
CA SER A 124 -20.63 -30.14 -12.09
C SER A 124 -21.44 -28.97 -11.55
N ASP A 125 -20.88 -28.18 -10.64
CA ASP A 125 -21.53 -27.01 -10.05
C ASP A 125 -21.77 -25.91 -11.09
N LEU A 126 -20.85 -25.78 -12.07
CA LEU A 126 -21.03 -24.88 -13.20
C LEU A 126 -22.22 -25.28 -14.06
N VAL A 127 -22.42 -26.58 -14.29
CA VAL A 127 -23.58 -27.09 -15.04
C VAL A 127 -24.89 -26.79 -14.29
N GLU A 128 -24.89 -27.03 -12.98
CA GLU A 128 -26.07 -26.78 -12.13
C GLU A 128 -26.41 -25.29 -12.06
N LYS A 129 -25.44 -24.42 -11.78
CA LYS A 129 -25.66 -22.97 -11.62
C LYS A 129 -25.86 -22.21 -12.94
N SER A 130 -25.33 -22.71 -14.05
CA SER A 130 -25.53 -22.07 -15.36
C SER A 130 -26.87 -22.45 -16.01
N GLU A 131 -27.56 -23.48 -15.51
CA GLU A 131 -28.75 -24.07 -16.11
C GLU A 131 -28.55 -24.49 -17.58
N MET A 132 -27.30 -24.78 -17.96
CA MET A 132 -26.92 -25.17 -19.33
C MET A 132 -26.62 -26.68 -19.41
N PRO A 133 -26.87 -27.32 -20.56
CA PRO A 133 -26.50 -28.72 -20.76
C PRO A 133 -24.98 -28.96 -20.59
N LYS A 134 -24.59 -30.08 -19.97
CA LYS A 134 -23.19 -30.47 -19.75
C LYS A 134 -22.30 -30.38 -21.00
N VAL A 135 -22.81 -30.79 -22.15
CA VAL A 135 -22.10 -30.72 -23.44
C VAL A 135 -21.79 -29.27 -23.83
N LYS A 136 -22.75 -28.36 -23.61
CA LYS A 136 -22.62 -26.94 -23.94
C LYS A 136 -21.62 -26.24 -23.01
N VAL A 137 -21.69 -26.54 -21.70
CA VAL A 137 -20.72 -26.06 -20.71
C VAL A 137 -19.31 -26.55 -21.07
N SER A 138 -19.13 -27.82 -21.42
CA SER A 138 -17.82 -28.34 -21.84
C SER A 138 -17.25 -27.57 -23.03
N ARG A 139 -18.05 -27.34 -24.08
CA ARG A 139 -17.62 -26.57 -25.26
C ARG A 139 -17.24 -25.12 -24.94
N ILE A 140 -17.97 -24.47 -24.03
CA ILE A 140 -17.63 -23.12 -23.58
C ILE A 140 -16.31 -23.14 -22.81
N LEU A 141 -16.13 -24.11 -21.90
CA LEU A 141 -14.87 -24.28 -21.17
C LEU A 141 -13.70 -24.54 -22.10
N ASP A 142 -13.87 -25.38 -23.14
CA ASP A 142 -12.82 -25.64 -24.14
C ASP A 142 -12.42 -24.35 -24.89
N ARG A 143 -13.39 -23.49 -25.25
CA ARG A 143 -13.11 -22.19 -25.90
C ARG A 143 -12.39 -21.21 -24.97
N LEU A 144 -12.79 -21.15 -23.71
CA LEU A 144 -12.17 -20.28 -22.71
C LEU A 144 -10.75 -20.78 -22.33
N GLU A 145 -10.53 -22.09 -22.32
CA GLU A 145 -9.22 -22.72 -22.13
C GLU A 145 -8.29 -22.44 -23.32
N ALA A 146 -8.81 -22.50 -24.56
CA ALA A 146 -8.08 -22.15 -25.77
C ALA A 146 -7.64 -20.67 -25.79
N ARG A 147 -8.41 -19.78 -25.16
CA ARG A 147 -8.04 -18.36 -24.94
C ARG A 147 -7.14 -18.15 -23.72
N ASN A 148 -6.73 -19.23 -23.05
CA ASN A 148 -5.89 -19.23 -21.86
C ASN A 148 -6.48 -18.44 -20.68
N LEU A 149 -7.82 -18.31 -20.62
CA LEU A 149 -8.52 -17.58 -19.56
C LEU A 149 -8.78 -18.44 -18.33
N LEU A 150 -8.89 -19.75 -18.53
CA LEU A 150 -9.10 -20.75 -17.48
C LEU A 150 -8.26 -21.99 -17.71
N GLU A 151 -8.16 -22.82 -16.68
CA GLU A 151 -7.58 -24.16 -16.75
C GLU A 151 -8.47 -25.18 -16.05
N ARG A 152 -8.44 -26.42 -16.55
CA ARG A 152 -9.07 -27.56 -15.88
C ARG A 152 -8.02 -28.37 -15.13
N ARG A 153 -8.23 -28.54 -13.84
CA ARG A 153 -7.43 -29.40 -12.95
C ARG A 153 -8.27 -30.59 -12.51
N ARG A 154 -7.76 -31.81 -12.71
CA ARG A 154 -8.44 -33.01 -12.24
C ARG A 154 -8.44 -33.04 -10.70
N ARG A 155 -9.59 -33.26 -10.09
CA ARG A 155 -9.78 -33.33 -8.63
C ARG A 155 -10.69 -34.53 -8.31
N GLY A 156 -10.09 -35.70 -8.12
CA GLY A 156 -10.82 -36.94 -7.88
C GLY A 156 -11.70 -37.35 -9.07
N MET A 157 -13.01 -37.51 -8.83
CA MET A 157 -14.01 -37.89 -9.84
C MET A 157 -14.53 -36.72 -10.69
N SER A 158 -14.17 -35.48 -10.37
CA SER A 158 -14.60 -34.28 -11.09
C SER A 158 -13.42 -33.41 -11.54
N ASN A 159 -13.69 -32.50 -12.47
CA ASN A 159 -12.74 -31.48 -12.89
C ASN A 159 -13.04 -30.18 -12.16
N ALA A 160 -12.03 -29.62 -11.50
CA ALA A 160 -12.05 -28.25 -10.99
C ALA A 160 -11.62 -27.31 -12.12
N VAL A 161 -12.40 -26.26 -12.33
CA VAL A 161 -12.10 -25.16 -13.26
C VAL A 161 -11.50 -24.03 -12.44
N VAL A 162 -10.35 -23.52 -12.87
CA VAL A 162 -9.62 -22.44 -12.19
C VAL A 162 -9.42 -21.28 -13.17
N LEU A 163 -9.74 -20.05 -12.74
CA LEU A 163 -9.44 -18.83 -13.48
C LEU A 163 -7.94 -18.54 -13.45
N LYS A 164 -7.32 -18.32 -14.62
CA LYS A 164 -5.88 -18.01 -14.70
C LYS A 164 -5.55 -16.54 -14.42
N ASN A 165 -6.50 -15.63 -14.61
CA ASN A 165 -6.26 -14.20 -14.51
C ASN A 165 -6.93 -13.65 -13.24
N LYS A 166 -6.14 -13.35 -12.20
CA LYS A 166 -6.58 -12.72 -10.94
C LYS A 166 -5.83 -11.41 -10.75
#